data_AF-A0A433EYY4-F1
#
_entry.id   AF-A0A433EYY4-F1
#
_cell.length_a   1.000
_cell.length_b   1.000
_cell.length_c   1.000
_cell.angle_alpha   90.00
_cell.angle_beta   90.00
_cell.angle_gamma   90.00
#
_symmetry.space_group_name_H-M   'P 1'
#
loop_
_entity.id
_entity.type
_entity.pdbx_description
1 polymer ?
#
loop_
_entity_poly.entity_id
_entity_poly.type
_entity_poly.pdbx_seq_one_letter_code
_entity_poly.pdbx_strand_id
1 'polypeptide(L)' 'MPQNSRYTNAEFETLMNKVILTLEENDAGRDLSLMVLGNVITHILQTQVSPDKREAMADQFANVLKKSVQG' A
#
# COMPACT_ATOMS: atom_id res chain seq x y z
N MET A 1 13.18 0.91 9.23
CA MET A 1 13.36 -0.15 10.26
C MET A 1 12.91 -1.48 9.65
N PRO A 2 13.69 -2.56 9.71
CA PRO A 2 13.23 -3.84 9.19
C PRO A 2 12.28 -4.42 10.22
N GLN A 3 10.98 -4.26 10.00
CA GLN A 3 10.01 -5.12 10.67
C GLN A 3 10.24 -6.52 10.13
N ASN A 4 10.26 -7.52 11.01
CA ASN A 4 10.35 -8.94 10.66
C ASN A 4 9.30 -9.27 9.58
N SER A 5 9.70 -9.15 8.31
CA SER A 5 8.80 -9.36 7.20
C SER A 5 8.58 -10.86 7.13
N ARG A 6 7.31 -11.26 7.17
CA ARG A 6 6.91 -12.65 6.90
C ARG A 6 7.26 -13.07 5.46
N TYR A 7 7.65 -12.12 4.62
CA TYR A 7 8.07 -12.30 3.24
C TYR A 7 9.57 -12.05 3.12
N THR A 8 10.23 -12.81 2.26
CA THR A 8 11.63 -12.51 1.91
C THR A 8 11.70 -11.13 1.25
N ASN A 9 12.81 -10.43 1.45
CA ASN A 9 13.01 -9.12 0.81
C ASN A 9 12.83 -9.21 -0.72
N ALA A 10 13.26 -10.32 -1.34
CA ALA A 10 13.14 -10.53 -2.77
C ALA A 10 11.69 -10.67 -3.26
N GLU A 11 10.85 -11.42 -2.54
CA GLU A 11 9.42 -11.57 -2.89
C GLU A 11 8.67 -10.25 -2.77
N PHE A 12 8.96 -9.49 -1.70
CA PHE A 12 8.39 -8.16 -1.48
C PHE A 12 8.78 -7.19 -2.60
N GLU A 13 10.07 -7.07 -2.90
CA GLU A 13 10.61 -6.23 -3.97
C GLU A 13 10.01 -6.60 -5.34
N THR A 14 9.91 -7.90 -5.63
CA THR A 14 9.32 -8.38 -6.89
C THR A 14 7.86 -7.97 -7.02
N LEU A 15 7.07 -8.09 -5.94
CA LEU A 15 5.67 -7.71 -5.96
C LEU A 15 5.51 -6.19 -6.09
N MET A 16 6.30 -5.41 -5.35
CA MET A 16 6.30 -3.95 -5.43
C MET A 16 6.61 -3.47 -6.85
N ASN A 17 7.66 -4.03 -7.47
CA ASN A 17 8.05 -3.67 -8.83
C ASN A 17 6.96 -4.01 -9.85
N LYS A 18 6.24 -5.13 -9.69
CA LYS A 18 5.11 -5.46 -10.56
C LYS A 18 4.00 -4.43 -10.48
N VAL A 19 3.68 -3.94 -9.26
CA VAL A 19 2.66 -2.89 -9.08
C VAL A 19 3.11 -1.59 -9.76
N ILE A 20 4.37 -1.19 -9.60
CA ILE A 20 4.93 0.01 -10.23
C ILE A 20 4.86 -0.12 -11.76
N LEU A 21 5.36 -1.23 -12.32
CA LEU A 21 5.34 -1.49 -13.76
C LEU A 21 3.93 -1.45 -14.32
N THR A 22 2.94 -2.02 -13.65
CA THR A 22 1.54 -1.94 -14.11
C THR A 22 1.04 -0.50 -14.19
N LEU A 23 1.43 0.38 -13.27
CA LEU A 23 1.06 1.81 -13.35
C LEU A 23 1.77 2.50 -14.51
N GLU A 24 3.06 2.21 -14.73
CA GLU A 24 3.87 2.76 -15.82
C GLU A 24 3.35 2.31 -17.19
N GLU A 25 3.04 1.02 -17.37
CA GLU A 25 2.49 0.44 -18.61
C GLU A 25 1.14 1.05 -19.01
N ASN A 26 0.43 1.67 -18.07
CA ASN A 26 -0.85 2.33 -18.30
C ASN A 26 -0.74 3.86 -18.36
N ASP A 27 0.47 4.41 -18.48
CA ASP A 27 0.76 5.85 -18.48
C ASP A 27 0.11 6.59 -17.30
N ALA A 28 0.00 5.91 -16.15
CA ALA A 28 -0.71 6.45 -15.00
C ALA A 28 0.11 7.55 -14.33
N GLY A 29 -0.22 8.80 -14.66
CA GLY A 29 0.35 9.96 -13.98
C GLY A 29 0.16 9.92 -12.45
N ARG A 30 0.91 10.75 -11.73
CA ARG A 30 0.96 10.76 -10.25
C ARG A 30 -0.43 10.71 -9.60
N ASP A 31 -1.35 11.57 -10.03
CA ASP A 31 -2.64 11.72 -9.36
C ASP A 31 -3.53 10.49 -9.59
N LEU A 32 -3.50 9.89 -10.78
CA LEU A 32 -4.22 8.64 -11.08
C LEU A 32 -3.62 7.47 -10.30
N SER A 33 -2.30 7.37 -10.27
CA SER A 33 -1.58 6.35 -9.50
C SER A 33 -1.95 6.38 -8.02
N LEU A 34 -1.97 7.57 -7.39
CA LEU A 34 -2.37 7.72 -5.99
C LEU A 34 -3.84 7.35 -5.76
N MET A 35 -4.73 7.73 -6.66
CA MET A 35 -6.16 7.39 -6.56
C MET A 35 -6.40 5.88 -6.64
N VAL A 36 -5.76 5.20 -7.61
CA VAL A 36 -5.89 3.76 -7.79
C VAL A 36 -5.33 3.01 -6.58
N LEU A 37 -4.12 3.36 -6.12
CA LEU A 37 -3.51 2.72 -4.94
C LEU A 37 -4.34 2.94 -3.68
N GLY A 38 -4.91 4.14 -3.51
CA GLY A 38 -5.85 4.44 -2.42
C GLY A 38 -7.11 3.56 -2.47
N ASN A 39 -7.68 3.35 -3.66
CA ASN A 39 -8.83 2.46 -3.85
C ASN A 39 -8.48 0.99 -3.58
N VAL A 40 -7.28 0.53 -3.98
CA VAL A 40 -6.80 -0.83 -3.68
C VAL A 40 -6.70 -1.05 -2.18
N ILE A 41 -6.09 -0.11 -1.44
CA ILE A 41 -6.00 -0.18 0.02
C ILE A 41 -7.39 -0.19 0.66
N THR A 42 -8.28 0.71 0.20
CA THR A 42 -9.66 0.78 0.69
C THR A 42 -10.40 -0.53 0.47
N HIS A 43 -10.25 -1.14 -0.71
CA HIS A 43 -10.85 -2.43 -1.04
C HIS A 43 -10.36 -3.55 -0.12
N ILE A 44 -9.06 -3.60 0.18
CA ILE A 44 -8.49 -4.56 1.15
C ILE A 44 -9.14 -4.39 2.53
N LEU A 45 -9.24 -3.15 3.03
CA LEU A 45 -9.86 -2.88 4.33
C LEU A 45 -11.35 -3.26 4.34
N GLN A 46 -12.07 -3.00 3.25
CA GLN A 46 -13.49 -3.34 3.14
C GLN A 46 -13.74 -4.84 3.07
N THR A 47 -12.86 -5.60 2.42
CA THR A 47 -13.07 -7.03 2.15
C THR A 47 -12.42 -7.96 3.15
N GLN A 48 -11.31 -7.56 3.77
CA GLN A 48 -10.48 -8.44 4.61
C GLN A 48 -10.44 -8.01 6.09
N VAL A 49 -11.06 -6.87 6.44
CA VAL A 49 -11.06 -6.34 7.80
C VAL A 49 -12.49 -6.16 8.29
N SER A 50 -12.74 -6.59 9.53
CA SER A 50 -14.04 -6.43 10.18
C SER A 50 -14.39 -4.94 10.34
N PRO A 51 -15.66 -4.53 10.16
CA PRO A 51 -16.04 -3.12 10.13
C PRO A 51 -15.55 -2.29 11.32
N ASP A 52 -15.57 -2.88 12.51
CA ASP A 52 -15.15 -2.29 13.80
C ASP A 52 -13.64 -1.99 13.88
N LYS A 53 -12.82 -2.58 13.00
CA LYS A 53 -11.35 -2.43 13.01
C LYS A 53 -10.81 -1.60 11.85
N ARG A 54 -11.64 -1.28 10.84
CA ARG A 54 -11.19 -0.64 9.60
C ARG A 54 -10.55 0.73 9.83
N GLU A 55 -11.19 1.57 10.64
CA GLU A 55 -10.71 2.92 10.94
C GLU A 55 -9.34 2.89 11.64
N ALA A 56 -9.22 2.11 12.72
CA ALA A 56 -7.96 1.94 13.44
C ALA A 56 -6.83 1.41 12.53
N MET A 57 -7.14 0.49 11.61
CA MET A 57 -6.15 -0.03 10.67
C MET A 57 -5.76 0.99 9.59
N ALA A 58 -6.72 1.78 9.10
CA ALA A 58 -6.46 2.88 8.17
C ALA A 58 -5.55 3.95 8.81
N ASP A 59 -5.82 4.32 10.07
CA ASP A 59 -5.01 5.26 10.82
C ASP A 59 -3.58 4.74 11.02
N GLN A 60 -3.43 3.47 11.38
CA GLN A 60 -2.12 2.86 11.50
C GLN A 60 -1.35 2.90 10.18
N PHE A 61 -1.99 2.55 9.07
CA PHE A 61 -1.39 2.60 7.73
C PHE A 61 -0.95 4.03 7.38
N ALA A 62 -1.83 5.02 7.55
CA ALA A 62 -1.54 6.42 7.26
C ALA A 62 -0.39 6.97 8.11
N ASN A 63 -0.31 6.58 9.38
CA ASN A 63 0.77 6.97 10.27
C ASN A 63 2.12 6.36 9.85
N VAL A 64 2.15 5.12 9.38
CA VAL A 64 3.36 4.50 8.82
C VAL A 64 3.79 5.25 7.56
N LEU A 65 2.85 5.54 6.64
CA LEU A 65 3.13 6.29 5.42
C LEU A 65 3.73 7.68 5.73
N LYS A 66 3.12 8.43 6.65
CA LYS A 66 3.63 9.74 7.09
C LYS A 66 5.05 9.66 7.64
N LYS A 67 5.37 8.64 8.43
CA LYS A 67 6.73 8.44 8.96
C LYS A 67 7.74 8.12 7.86
N SER A 68 7.34 7.31 6.87
CA SER A 68 8.22 6.91 5.76
C SER A 68 8.59 8.06 4.82
N VAL A 69 7.77 9.11 4.72
CA VAL A 69 8.08 10.29 3.88
C VAL A 69 8.79 11.41 4.63
N GLN A 70 8.83 11.34 5.96
CA GLN A 70 9.50 12.33 6.82
C GLN A 70 10.95 11.95 7.14
N GLY A 71 11.34 10.71 6.87
CA GLY A 71 12.72 10.22 6.98
C GLY A 71 13.43 10.25 5.63
#